data_AF-A0A5M9N3M0-F1
#
_entry.id   AF-A0A5M9N3M0-F1
#
_cell.length_a   1.000
_cell.length_b   1.000
_cell.length_c   1.000
_cell.angle_alpha   90.00
_cell.angle_beta   90.00
_cell.angle_gamma   90.00
#
_symmetry.space_group_name_H-M   'P 1'
#
loop_
_entity.id
_entity.type
_entity.pdbx_description
1 polymer ?
#
loop_
_entity_poly.entity_id
_entity_poly.type
_entity_poly.pdbx_seq_one_letter_code
_entity_poly.pdbx_strand_id
1 'polypeptide(L)'
;MDFAPLANQNRTHPPNWDPPPGWGNDAETLDPEFYWSESGDGTRVTRALGLDSPSAVMCQTSDFLYLFESKGVYYVWNRVEGDVWKITSPQAIDAIVASIKSNGVKSLQMQLVT
;
A
#
# COMPACT_ATOMS: atom_id res chain seq x y z
N MET A 1 35.72 -27.32 -0.55
CA MET A 1 34.77 -26.97 0.52
C MET A 1 33.74 -26.07 -0.13
N ASP A 2 32.69 -26.71 -0.63
CA ASP A 2 31.62 -26.12 -1.41
C ASP A 2 30.56 -25.56 -0.46
N PHE A 3 30.41 -24.25 -0.42
CA PHE A 3 29.22 -23.63 0.16
C PHE A 3 28.18 -23.54 -0.96
N ALA A 4 27.21 -24.46 -0.94
CA ALA A 4 26.01 -24.31 -1.73
C ALA A 4 25.29 -23.01 -1.34
N PRO A 5 24.79 -22.20 -2.29
CA PRO A 5 23.99 -21.03 -1.95
C PRO A 5 22.63 -21.49 -1.41
N LEU A 6 22.28 -21.01 -0.21
CA LEU A 6 20.96 -21.18 0.38
C LEU A 6 19.92 -20.43 -0.46
N ALA A 7 19.37 -21.11 -1.46
CA ALA A 7 18.10 -20.75 -2.05
C ALA A 7 17.01 -21.03 -1.01
N ASN A 8 16.61 -20.00 -0.26
CA ASN A 8 15.31 -20.00 0.39
C ASN A 8 14.40 -19.04 -0.39
N GLN A 9 13.70 -19.62 -1.35
CA GLN A 9 12.67 -18.98 -2.14
C GLN A 9 11.41 -18.88 -1.29
N ASN A 10 11.15 -17.69 -0.75
CA ASN A 10 9.84 -17.15 -0.35
C ASN A 10 9.99 -15.81 0.39
N ARG A 11 10.87 -14.93 -0.09
CA ARG A 11 10.74 -13.50 0.26
C ARG A 11 9.79 -12.93 -0.77
N THR A 12 8.62 -12.49 -0.32
CA THR A 12 7.79 -11.51 -1.04
C THR A 12 8.72 -10.37 -1.44
N HIS A 13 9.21 -10.40 -2.69
CA HIS A 13 9.96 -9.28 -3.22
C HIS A 13 9.01 -8.09 -3.13
N PRO A 14 9.39 -6.99 -2.44
CA PRO A 14 8.64 -5.77 -2.60
C PRO A 14 8.66 -5.51 -4.11
N PRO A 15 7.49 -5.34 -4.72
CA PRO A 15 7.44 -5.08 -6.14
C PRO A 15 8.35 -3.89 -6.49
N ASN A 16 9.06 -4.03 -7.61
CA ASN A 16 10.21 -3.22 -8.04
C ASN A 16 9.84 -1.77 -8.43
N TRP A 17 8.93 -1.13 -7.71
CA TRP A 17 8.50 0.23 -7.98
C TRP A 17 9.30 1.21 -7.13
N ASP A 18 10.00 2.10 -7.80
CA ASP A 18 10.58 3.28 -7.17
C ASP A 18 9.43 4.14 -6.60
N PRO A 19 9.38 4.40 -5.28
CA PRO A 19 8.27 5.13 -4.69
C PRO A 19 8.26 6.60 -5.16
N PRO A 20 7.09 7.26 -5.18
CA PRO A 20 7.03 8.69 -5.44
C PRO A 20 7.81 9.52 -4.41
N PRO A 21 8.25 10.75 -4.74
CA PRO A 21 8.89 11.63 -3.75
C PRO A 21 8.01 11.81 -2.51
N GLY A 22 8.59 11.58 -1.33
CA GLY A 22 7.89 11.64 -0.03
C GLY A 22 7.11 10.37 0.35
N TRP A 23 7.13 9.34 -0.50
CA TRP A 23 6.56 8.03 -0.22
C TRP A 23 7.66 7.01 0.06
N GLY A 24 7.37 6.00 0.88
CA GLY A 24 8.25 4.87 1.15
C GLY A 24 7.51 3.53 1.03
N ASN A 25 8.23 2.48 0.66
CA ASN A 25 7.72 1.11 0.47
C ASN A 25 8.59 0.04 1.14
N ASP A 26 9.58 0.44 1.94
CA ASP A 26 10.35 -0.47 2.76
C ASP A 26 9.56 -0.90 4.01
N ALA A 27 9.95 -2.03 4.60
CA ALA A 27 9.22 -2.64 5.70
C ALA A 27 9.21 -1.77 6.98
N GLU A 28 10.27 -0.99 7.22
CA GLU A 28 10.35 -0.08 8.38
C GLU A 28 9.35 1.07 8.22
N THR A 29 9.23 1.62 7.02
CA THR A 29 8.30 2.70 6.69
C THR A 29 6.83 2.22 6.66
N LEU A 30 6.58 1.01 6.16
CA LEU A 30 5.23 0.44 6.05
C LEU A 30 4.68 -0.12 7.37
N ASP A 31 5.56 -0.48 8.30
CA ASP A 31 5.26 -1.08 9.60
C ASP A 31 4.11 -2.12 9.54
N PRO A 32 4.31 -3.22 8.78
CA PRO A 32 3.27 -4.20 8.50
C PRO A 32 2.77 -4.91 9.77
N GLU A 33 3.63 -5.09 10.77
CA GLU A 33 3.24 -5.73 12.04
C GLU A 33 2.32 -4.83 12.87
N PHE A 34 2.52 -3.52 12.83
CA PHE A 34 1.67 -2.59 13.57
C PHE A 34 0.33 -2.32 12.86
N TYR A 35 0.35 -1.97 11.57
CA TYR A 35 -0.87 -1.52 10.87
C TYR A 35 -1.64 -2.63 10.15
N TRP A 36 -0.94 -3.67 9.69
CA TRP A 36 -1.50 -4.66 8.77
C TRP A 36 -1.49 -6.09 9.34
N SER A 37 -1.17 -6.25 10.63
CA SER A 37 -1.39 -7.49 11.37
C SER A 37 -2.89 -7.76 11.57
N GLU A 38 -3.24 -8.95 12.08
CA GLU A 38 -4.65 -9.35 12.29
C GLU A 38 -5.47 -8.35 13.12
N SER A 39 -4.81 -7.69 14.08
CA SER A 39 -5.39 -6.67 14.95
C SER A 39 -4.98 -5.24 14.62
N GLY A 40 -4.19 -5.03 13.57
CA GLY A 40 -3.71 -3.71 13.16
C GLY A 40 -4.83 -2.81 12.66
N ASP A 41 -4.66 -1.50 12.79
CA ASP A 41 -5.71 -0.53 12.46
C ASP A 41 -6.07 -0.54 10.97
N GLY A 42 -5.09 -0.72 10.09
CA GLY A 42 -5.33 -0.87 8.64
C GLY A 42 -6.19 -2.09 8.35
N THR A 43 -5.89 -3.22 8.99
CA THR A 43 -6.70 -4.45 8.89
C THR A 43 -8.12 -4.26 9.45
N ARG A 44 -8.27 -3.55 10.58
CA ARG A 44 -9.58 -3.31 11.19
C ARG A 44 -10.48 -2.43 10.31
N VAL A 45 -9.95 -1.32 9.80
CA VAL A 45 -10.69 -0.39 8.94
C VAL A 45 -11.11 -1.09 7.65
N THR A 46 -10.19 -1.78 6.99
CA THR A 46 -10.49 -2.49 5.73
C THR A 46 -11.49 -3.63 5.92
N ARG A 47 -11.37 -4.41 7.00
CA ARG A 47 -12.34 -5.47 7.34
C ARG A 47 -13.75 -4.92 7.59
N ALA A 48 -13.87 -3.77 8.25
CA ALA A 48 -15.17 -3.12 8.48
C ALA A 48 -15.87 -2.72 7.16
N LEU A 49 -15.09 -2.51 6.09
CA LEU A 49 -15.58 -2.20 4.74
C LEU A 49 -15.80 -3.45 3.87
N GLY A 50 -15.62 -4.66 4.43
CA GLY A 50 -15.72 -5.92 3.68
C GLY A 50 -14.56 -6.15 2.72
N LEU A 51 -13.44 -5.46 2.90
CA LEU A 51 -12.19 -5.72 2.18
C LEU A 51 -11.43 -6.85 2.88
N ASP A 52 -10.86 -7.75 2.09
CA ASP A 52 -10.20 -8.97 2.59
C ASP A 52 -8.74 -8.97 2.19
N SER A 53 -7.90 -9.51 3.08
CA SER A 53 -6.45 -9.68 2.84
C SER A 53 -5.76 -8.38 2.39
N PRO A 54 -5.93 -7.26 3.10
CA PRO A 54 -5.30 -6.00 2.73
C PRO A 54 -3.77 -6.12 2.86
N SER A 55 -3.05 -5.50 1.93
CA SER A 55 -1.59 -5.42 1.97
C SER A 55 -1.10 -4.01 1.66
N ALA A 56 -0.22 -3.47 2.52
CA ALA A 56 0.39 -2.17 2.30
C ALA A 56 1.31 -2.20 1.07
N VAL A 57 1.22 -1.19 0.23
CA VAL A 57 2.08 -1.04 -0.97
C VAL A 57 3.11 0.06 -0.78
N MET A 58 2.67 1.23 -0.30
CA MET A 58 3.53 2.37 0.03
C MET A 58 2.79 3.31 0.98
N CYS A 59 3.53 4.12 1.74
CA CYS A 59 2.93 5.14 2.59
C CYS A 59 3.62 6.50 2.40
N GLN A 60 2.87 7.57 2.67
CA GLN A 60 3.36 8.95 2.69
C GLN A 60 3.34 9.44 4.14
N THR A 61 4.51 9.48 4.77
CA THR A 61 4.63 9.78 6.21
C THR A 61 4.10 11.18 6.56
N SER A 62 4.28 12.18 5.69
CA SER A 62 3.85 13.56 5.96
C SER A 62 2.33 13.71 6.06
N ASP A 63 1.60 12.96 5.24
CA ASP A 63 0.16 13.11 5.04
C ASP A 63 -0.60 11.92 5.66
N PHE A 64 0.12 11.00 6.32
CA PHE A 64 -0.41 9.78 6.96
C PHE A 64 -1.26 8.92 6.02
N LEU A 65 -0.89 8.88 4.74
CA LEU A 65 -1.59 8.11 3.71
C LEU A 65 -0.93 6.75 3.50
N TYR A 66 -1.74 5.72 3.34
CA TYR A 66 -1.33 4.41 2.86
C TYR A 66 -1.98 4.11 1.50
N LEU A 67 -1.17 3.76 0.51
CA LEU A 67 -1.63 3.02 -0.65
C LEU A 67 -1.59 1.53 -0.27
N PHE A 68 -2.72 0.86 -0.39
CA PHE A 68 -2.83 -0.57 -0.10
C PHE A 68 -3.62 -1.29 -1.20
N GLU A 69 -3.44 -2.60 -1.27
CA GLU A 69 -4.11 -3.48 -2.20
C GLU A 69 -5.00 -4.47 -1.45
N SER A 70 -6.14 -4.80 -2.06
CA SER A 70 -7.05 -5.85 -1.60
C SER A 70 -7.70 -6.49 -2.82
N LYS A 71 -7.44 -7.79 -3.05
CA LYS A 71 -8.03 -8.60 -4.13
C LYS A 71 -7.88 -8.00 -5.55
N GLY A 72 -6.72 -7.45 -5.83
CA GLY A 72 -6.32 -6.82 -7.10
C GLY A 72 -6.79 -5.37 -7.27
N VAL A 73 -7.39 -4.78 -6.24
CA VAL A 73 -7.88 -3.39 -6.27
C VAL A 73 -7.04 -2.53 -5.32
N TYR A 74 -6.70 -1.33 -5.77
CA TYR A 74 -5.90 -0.37 -5.01
C TYR A 74 -6.76 0.69 -4.33
N TYR A 75 -6.33 1.09 -3.15
CA TYR A 75 -7.03 2.00 -2.26
C TYR A 75 -6.05 2.94 -1.57
N VAL A 76 -6.53 4.13 -1.20
CA VAL A 76 -5.83 5.06 -0.31
C VAL A 76 -6.56 5.05 1.03
N TRP A 77 -5.83 4.87 2.13
CA TRP A 77 -6.31 5.04 3.49
C TRP A 77 -5.65 6.26 4.12
N ASN A 78 -6.45 7.21 4.62
CA ASN A 78 -5.96 8.29 5.49
C ASN A 78 -6.06 7.82 6.94
N ARG A 79 -4.90 7.62 7.59
CA ARG A 79 -4.84 7.12 8.95
C ARG A 79 -5.40 8.11 9.99
N VAL A 80 -5.39 9.41 9.69
CA VAL A 80 -5.88 10.45 10.62
C VAL A 80 -7.40 10.55 10.56
N GLU A 81 -7.97 10.56 9.35
CA GLU A 81 -9.42 10.71 9.15
C GLU A 81 -10.15 9.37 9.21
N GLY A 82 -9.46 8.25 9.00
CA GLY A 82 -10.04 6.91 8.89
C GLY A 82 -10.65 6.62 7.52
N ASP A 83 -10.71 7.61 6.63
CA ASP A 83 -11.30 7.49 5.31
C ASP A 83 -10.52 6.56 4.40
N VAL A 84 -11.27 5.78 3.63
CA VAL A 84 -10.75 4.87 2.62
C VAL A 84 -11.36 5.24 1.28
N TRP A 85 -10.49 5.46 0.30
CA TRP A 85 -10.88 5.71 -1.08
C TRP A 85 -10.42 4.59 -1.99
N LYS A 86 -11.34 4.07 -2.81
CA LYS A 86 -11.02 3.17 -3.90
C LYS A 86 -10.48 3.95 -5.09
N ILE A 87 -9.34 3.54 -5.64
CA ILE A 87 -8.82 4.13 -6.87
C ILE A 87 -9.59 3.55 -8.06
N THR A 88 -10.25 4.41 -8.82
CA THR A 88 -11.04 4.02 -10.00
C THR A 88 -10.26 4.21 -11.30
N SER A 89 -9.31 5.15 -11.33
CA SER A 89 -8.40 5.34 -12.46
C SER A 89 -7.11 6.10 -12.04
N PRO A 90 -5.93 5.69 -12.51
CA PRO A 90 -5.65 4.42 -13.21
C PRO A 90 -5.74 3.20 -12.27
N GLN A 91 -5.93 2.00 -12.81
CA GLN A 91 -6.06 0.76 -12.00
C GLN A 91 -4.77 -0.08 -11.95
N ALA A 92 -3.85 0.13 -12.88
CA ALA A 92 -2.55 -0.54 -12.88
C ALA A 92 -1.59 0.18 -11.93
N ILE A 93 -0.88 -0.56 -11.08
CA ILE A 93 0.01 0.01 -10.07
C ILE A 93 1.12 0.89 -10.65
N ASP A 94 1.76 0.49 -11.76
CA ASP A 94 2.78 1.32 -12.42
C ASP A 94 2.22 2.69 -12.85
N ALA A 95 0.97 2.71 -13.33
CA ALA A 95 0.30 3.93 -13.74
C ALA A 95 -0.15 4.77 -12.53
N ILE A 96 -0.59 4.13 -11.44
CA ILE A 96 -0.91 4.80 -10.18
C ILE A 96 0.35 5.50 -9.64
N VAL A 97 1.46 4.75 -9.53
CA VAL A 97 2.75 5.27 -9.07
C VAL A 97 3.24 6.42 -9.95
N ALA A 98 3.16 6.26 -11.28
CA ALA A 98 3.52 7.33 -12.21
C ALA A 98 2.65 8.59 -12.03
N SER A 99 1.33 8.42 -11.84
CA SER A 99 0.41 9.55 -11.59
C SER A 99 0.75 10.28 -10.30
N ILE A 100 1.01 9.55 -9.21
CA ILE A 100 1.42 10.14 -7.93
C ILE A 100 2.76 10.86 -8.07
N LYS A 101 3.74 10.28 -8.78
CA LYS A 101 5.04 10.92 -9.05
C LYS A 101 4.91 12.25 -9.78
N SER A 102 4.08 12.30 -10.82
CA SER A 102 3.96 13.50 -11.64
C SER A 102 3.07 14.57 -11.02
N ASN A 103 1.98 14.18 -10.37
CA ASN A 103 0.88 15.10 -10.04
C ASN A 103 0.36 14.94 -8.59
N GLY A 104 0.97 14.07 -7.78
CA GLY A 104 0.53 13.77 -6.42
C GLY A 104 -0.71 12.88 -6.34
N VAL A 105 -1.06 12.44 -5.13
CA VAL A 105 -2.19 11.52 -4.88
C VAL A 105 -3.54 12.07 -5.32
N LYS A 106 -3.71 13.41 -5.26
CA LYS A 106 -4.92 14.11 -5.69
C LYS A 106 -5.20 14.01 -7.19
N SER A 107 -4.24 13.54 -7.98
CA SER A 107 -4.42 13.29 -9.41
C SER A 107 -5.21 12.02 -9.73
N LEU A 108 -5.33 11.11 -8.75
CA LEU A 108 -6.04 9.85 -8.92
C LEU A 108 -7.56 10.10 -8.92
N GLN A 109 -8.28 9.40 -9.79
CA GLN A 109 -9.71 9.30 -9.66
C GLN A 109 -10.04 8.29 -8.56
N MET A 110 -10.82 8.74 -7.59
CA MET A 110 -11.06 8.03 -6.35
C MET A 110 -12.53 8.11 -5.96
N GLN A 111 -13.03 7.05 -5.34
CA GLN A 111 -14.38 6.98 -4.79
C GLN A 111 -14.29 6.65 -3.31
N LEU A 112 -14.91 7.47 -2.46
CA LEU A 112 -15.01 7.22 -1.02
C LEU A 112 -15.79 5.93 -0.75
N VAL A 113 -15.29 5.11 0.18
CA VAL A 113 -15.84 3.80 0.54
C VAL A 113 -16.47 3.80 1.94
N THR A 114 -16.00 4.68 2.83
CA THR A 114 -16.50 4.88 4.20
C THR A 114 -17.83 5.62 4.25
#